data_AF-A0A1M3LK96-F1
#
_entry.id   AF-A0A1M3LK96-F1
#
_cell.length_a   1.000
_cell.length_b   1.000
_cell.length_c   1.000
_cell.angle_alpha   90.00
_cell.angle_beta   90.00
_cell.angle_gamma   90.00
#
_symmetry.space_group_name_H-M   'P 1'
#
loop_
_entity.id
_entity.type
_entity.pdbx_description
1 polymer ?
#
loop_
_entity_poly.entity_id
_entity_poly.type
_entity_poly.pdbx_seq_one_letter_code
_entity_poly.pdbx_strand_id
1 'polypeptide(L)'
;MREGVFVVRGNGFSFLASAYSGRRFRFDPVTMSPGDQMARQAVAWFQEQRDMAVIHQWDQEEQLLFIDNRQALHAREAVVTDSETRVLGRLSLNFVEET
;
A
#
# COMPACT_ATOMS: atom_id res chain seq x y z
N MET A 1 1.94 -8.15 16.98
CA MET A 1 1.12 -6.95 16.73
C MET A 1 -0.32 -7.32 17.10
N ARG A 2 -0.93 -6.71 18.13
CA ARG A 2 -2.37 -6.87 18.36
C ARG A 2 -3.07 -5.98 17.33
N GLU A 3 -3.89 -6.59 16.48
CA GLU A 3 -4.37 -5.98 15.25
C GLU A 3 -5.37 -4.85 15.55
N GLY A 4 -4.99 -3.59 15.28
CA GLY A 4 -5.92 -2.48 15.36
C GLY A 4 -6.95 -2.52 14.23
N VAL A 5 -8.17 -2.06 14.52
CA VAL A 5 -9.29 -2.07 13.58
C VAL A 5 -9.36 -0.78 12.78
N PHE A 6 -9.46 -0.92 11.47
CA PHE A 6 -9.68 0.17 10.53
C PHE A 6 -11.09 0.10 9.95
N VAL A 7 -11.71 1.26 9.77
CA VAL A 7 -12.89 1.42 8.92
C VAL A 7 -12.41 1.62 7.50
N VAL A 8 -12.68 0.66 6.62
CA VAL A 8 -12.37 0.75 5.20
C VAL A 8 -13.60 1.28 4.46
N ARG A 9 -13.45 2.35 3.70
CA ARG A 9 -14.51 2.96 2.89
C ARG A 9 -14.28 2.68 1.42
N GLY A 10 -15.31 2.15 0.76
CA GLY A 10 -15.37 1.99 -0.68
C GLY A 10 -16.55 2.77 -1.26
N ASN A 11 -16.79 2.60 -2.57
CA ASN A 11 -17.93 3.21 -3.25
C ASN A 11 -19.24 2.55 -2.80
N GLY A 12 -19.93 3.17 -1.82
CA GLY A 12 -21.24 2.74 -1.34
C GLY A 12 -21.23 1.66 -0.24
N PHE A 13 -20.06 1.28 0.26
CA PHE A 13 -19.95 0.29 1.34
C PHE A 13 -18.82 0.63 2.31
N SER A 14 -18.92 0.09 3.52
CA SER A 14 -17.85 0.15 4.51
C SER A 14 -17.77 -1.17 5.28
N PHE A 15 -16.57 -1.54 5.69
CA PHE A 15 -16.31 -2.73 6.48
C PHE A 15 -15.11 -2.52 7.40
N LEU A 16 -14.93 -3.44 8.35
CA LEU A 16 -13.82 -3.41 9.30
C LEU A 16 -12.70 -4.34 8.82
N ALA A 17 -11.46 -3.88 8.93
CA ALA A 17 -10.29 -4.69 8.61
C ALA A 17 -9.08 -4.32 9.47
N SER A 18 -8.17 -5.27 9.66
CA SER A 18 -6.84 -5.04 10.23
C SER A 18 -5.87 -4.59 9.15
N ALA A 19 -4.89 -3.75 9.50
CA ALA A 19 -3.82 -3.37 8.57
C ALA A 19 -2.79 -4.48 8.31
N TYR A 20 -2.75 -5.47 9.21
CA TYR A 20 -1.91 -6.64 9.10
C TYR A 20 -2.68 -7.84 9.64
N SER A 21 -2.79 -8.90 8.84
CA SER A 21 -3.43 -10.15 9.26
C SER A 21 -2.91 -11.31 8.41
N GLY A 22 -2.80 -12.51 8.99
CA GLY A 22 -2.35 -13.70 8.26
C GLY A 22 -1.01 -13.54 7.54
N ARG A 23 -0.08 -12.76 8.13
CA ARG A 23 1.21 -12.37 7.54
C ARG A 23 1.12 -11.57 6.24
N ARG A 24 0.04 -10.80 6.07
CA ARG A 24 -0.18 -9.94 4.90
C ARG A 24 -0.47 -8.52 5.34
N PHE A 25 0.07 -7.55 4.62
CA PHE A 25 -0.26 -6.15 4.80
C PHE A 25 -1.49 -5.75 3.97
N ARG A 26 -2.32 -4.88 4.54
CA ARG A 26 -3.43 -4.21 3.85
C ARG A 26 -3.59 -2.83 4.45
N PHE A 27 -2.98 -1.82 3.86
CA PHE A 27 -3.12 -0.46 4.34
C PHE A 27 -3.15 0.52 3.16
N ASP A 28 -4.14 1.40 3.19
CA ASP A 28 -4.25 2.54 2.29
C ASP A 28 -4.73 3.74 3.13
N PRO A 29 -3.90 4.79 3.31
CA PRO A 29 -4.24 5.92 4.15
C PRO A 29 -5.40 6.77 3.60
N VAL A 30 -5.78 6.61 2.33
CA VAL A 30 -6.91 7.32 1.70
C VAL A 30 -8.22 6.61 2.01
N THR A 31 -8.25 5.28 1.99
CA THR A 31 -9.49 4.49 2.11
C THR A 31 -9.67 3.85 3.48
N MET A 32 -8.64 3.79 4.31
CA MET A 32 -8.66 3.17 5.64
C MET A 32 -8.47 4.21 6.75
N SER A 33 -9.48 4.37 7.62
CA SER A 33 -9.38 5.25 8.80
C SER A 33 -9.24 4.45 10.09
N PRO A 34 -8.42 4.89 11.06
CA PRO A 34 -8.24 4.17 12.32
C PRO A 34 -9.51 4.22 13.17
N GLY A 35 -10.01 3.05 13.56
CA GLY A 35 -11.20 2.90 14.42
C GLY A 35 -10.89 2.84 15.91
N ASP A 36 -9.66 2.46 16.29
CA ASP A 36 -9.23 2.33 17.68
C ASP A 36 -7.81 2.89 17.92
N GLN A 37 -7.32 2.78 19.17
CA GLN A 37 -5.98 3.26 19.56
C GLN A 37 -4.85 2.47 18.89
N MET A 38 -5.02 1.17 18.68
CA MET A 38 -4.00 0.31 18.05
C MET A 38 -3.86 0.63 16.57
N ALA A 39 -4.96 0.95 15.89
CA ALA A 39 -4.97 1.40 14.51
C ALA A 39 -4.29 2.76 14.36
N ARG A 40 -4.47 3.68 15.31
CA ARG A 40 -3.71 4.95 15.34
C ARG A 40 -2.21 4.73 15.48
N GLN A 41 -1.79 3.81 16.35
CA GLN A 41 -0.38 3.42 16.48
C GLN A 41 0.16 2.80 15.20
N ALA A 42 -0.62 1.95 14.52
CA ALA A 42 -0.23 1.38 13.24
C ALA A 42 -0.06 2.47 12.15
N VAL A 43 -0.93 3.48 12.10
CA VAL A 43 -0.77 4.63 11.19
C VAL A 43 0.54 5.37 11.46
N ALA A 44 0.85 5.66 12.72
CA ALA A 44 2.11 6.32 13.09
C ALA A 44 3.32 5.47 12.66
N TRP A 45 3.27 4.16 12.91
CA TRP A 45 4.31 3.24 12.46
C TRP A 45 4.49 3.26 10.94
N PHE A 46 3.41 3.19 10.15
CA PHE A 46 3.51 3.27 8.69
C PHE A 46 4.08 4.61 8.20
N GLN A 47 3.80 5.71 8.91
CA GLN A 47 4.40 7.01 8.60
C GLN A 47 5.91 7.00 8.86
N GLU A 48 6.36 6.43 9.98
CA GLU A 48 7.80 6.28 10.28
C GLU A 48 8.50 5.36 9.27
N GLN A 49 7.86 4.28 8.83
CA GLN A 49 8.43 3.36 7.83
C GLN A 49 8.58 4.01 6.46
N ARG A 50 7.85 5.08 6.16
CA ARG A 50 7.96 5.79 4.87
C ARG A 50 9.36 6.33 4.66
N ASP A 51 10.02 6.81 5.71
CA ASP A 51 11.38 7.36 5.64
C ASP A 51 12.41 6.25 5.38
N MET A 52 12.05 4.99 5.64
CA MET A 52 12.87 3.81 5.37
C MET A 52 12.49 3.11 4.07
N ALA A 53 11.55 3.67 3.29
CA ALA A 53 11.08 3.04 2.07
C ALA A 53 12.17 2.99 0.99
N VAL A 54 12.21 1.88 0.25
CA VAL A 54 13.10 1.76 -0.91
C VAL A 54 12.54 2.58 -2.05
N ILE A 55 13.31 3.57 -2.52
CA ILE A 55 12.97 4.37 -3.69
C ILE A 55 13.48 3.65 -4.93
N HIS A 56 12.56 3.19 -5.78
CA HIS A 56 12.89 2.67 -7.10
C HIS A 56 12.87 3.79 -8.13
N GLN A 57 14.02 4.02 -8.77
CA GLN A 57 14.17 4.97 -9.86
C GLN A 57 13.90 4.27 -11.19
N TRP A 58 13.10 4.92 -12.04
CA TRP A 58 12.78 4.46 -13.40
C TRP A 58 13.71 5.18 -14.38
N ASP A 59 14.99 4.85 -14.35
CA ASP A 59 16.05 5.57 -15.06
C ASP A 59 16.46 4.92 -16.38
N GLN A 60 15.94 3.73 -16.68
CA GLN A 60 16.20 2.99 -17.91
C GLN A 60 14.90 2.53 -18.55
N GLU A 61 14.92 2.43 -19.88
CA GLU A 61 13.84 1.82 -20.63
C GLU A 61 13.70 0.33 -20.27
N GLU A 62 12.49 -0.22 -20.45
CA GLU A 62 12.19 -1.64 -20.26
C GLU A 62 12.43 -2.20 -18.84
N GLN A 63 12.58 -1.34 -17.83
CA GLN A 63 12.60 -1.77 -16.43
C GLN A 63 11.25 -2.38 -16.02
N LEU A 64 11.32 -3.44 -15.21
CA LEU A 64 10.16 -4.11 -14.63
C LEU A 64 10.30 -4.15 -13.11
N LEU A 65 9.28 -3.66 -12.40
CA LEU A 65 9.18 -3.76 -10.95
C LEU A 65 8.13 -4.79 -10.56
N PHE A 66 8.57 -5.86 -9.90
CA PHE A 66 7.69 -6.88 -9.32
C PHE A 66 7.45 -6.56 -7.84
N ILE A 67 6.18 -6.46 -7.46
CA ILE A 67 5.76 -6.17 -6.09
C ILE A 67 4.91 -7.34 -5.60
N ASP A 68 5.36 -8.02 -4.55
CA ASP A 68 4.49 -8.90 -3.76
C ASP A 68 3.54 -8.03 -2.93
N ASN A 69 2.37 -7.72 -3.51
CA ASN A 69 1.36 -6.85 -2.90
C ASN A 69 0.73 -7.41 -1.60
N ARG A 70 1.11 -8.63 -1.18
CA ARG A 70 0.72 -9.18 0.13
C ARG A 70 1.77 -8.87 1.20
N GLN A 71 3.03 -8.66 0.81
CA GLN A 71 4.15 -8.45 1.73
C GLN A 71 4.73 -7.03 1.68
N ALA A 72 4.46 -6.28 0.62
CA ALA A 72 4.93 -4.91 0.45
C ALA A 72 3.78 -3.93 0.23
N LEU A 73 3.87 -2.78 0.89
CA LEU A 73 3.12 -1.58 0.53
C LEU A 73 3.95 -0.78 -0.48
N HIS A 74 3.27 -0.06 -1.38
CA HIS A 74 3.93 0.79 -2.36
C HIS A 74 3.19 2.12 -2.49
N ALA A 75 3.93 3.16 -2.85
CA ALA A 75 3.42 4.50 -3.05
C ALA A 75 4.24 5.21 -4.12
N ARG A 76 3.84 6.44 -4.47
CA ARG A 76 4.68 7.35 -5.25
C ARG A 76 4.84 8.67 -4.51
N GLU A 77 5.97 9.32 -4.72
CA GLU A 77 6.12 10.72 -4.37
C GLU A 77 5.21 11.60 -5.23
N ALA A 78 4.90 12.79 -4.72
CA ALA A 78 4.23 13.81 -5.51
C ALA A 78 5.18 14.26 -6.63
N VAL A 79 4.71 14.21 -7.88
CA VAL A 79 5.49 14.66 -9.03
C VAL A 79 5.20 16.15 -9.23
N VAL A 80 6.25 16.97 -9.24
CA VAL A 80 6.15 18.45 -9.37
C VAL A 80 6.29 18.92 -10.83
N THR A 81 6.72 18.04 -11.75
CA THR A 81 6.99 18.37 -13.16
C THR A 81 6.24 17.48 -14.15
N ASP A 82 6.03 18.05 -15.33
CA ASP A 82 5.28 17.58 -16.51
C ASP A 82 4.91 16.08 -16.55
N SER A 83 3.60 15.82 -16.52
CA SER A 83 3.01 14.49 -16.62
C SER A 83 3.24 13.78 -17.96
N GLU A 84 3.78 14.48 -18.96
CA GLU A 84 3.88 13.97 -20.33
C GLU A 84 5.09 13.05 -20.57
N THR A 85 6.13 13.08 -19.74
CA THR A 85 7.38 12.35 -20.04
C THR A 85 7.51 10.98 -19.36
N ARG A 86 6.68 10.67 -18.35
CA ARG A 86 6.75 9.40 -17.60
C ARG A 86 5.50 8.55 -17.81
N VAL A 87 5.59 7.55 -18.66
CA VAL A 87 4.52 6.57 -18.91
C VAL A 87 4.90 5.23 -18.31
N LEU A 88 4.04 4.68 -17.43
CA LEU A 88 4.21 3.35 -16.84
C LEU A 88 3.00 2.48 -17.17
N GLY A 89 3.26 1.28 -17.70
CA GLY A 89 2.27 0.21 -17.75
C GLY A 89 2.17 -0.49 -16.39
N ARG A 90 0.95 -0.79 -15.94
CA ARG A 90 0.72 -1.55 -14.69
C ARG A 90 -0.15 -2.75 -14.94
N LEU A 91 0.32 -3.92 -14.49
CA LEU A 91 -0.43 -5.17 -14.51
C LEU A 91 -0.59 -5.67 -13.07
N SER A 92 -1.80 -6.08 -12.73
CA SER A 92 -2.10 -6.73 -11.45
C SER A 92 -2.40 -8.20 -11.73
N LEU A 93 -1.59 -9.09 -11.15
CA LEU A 93 -1.76 -10.53 -11.28
C LEU A 93 -2.30 -11.10 -9.98
N ASN A 94 -3.28 -11.99 -10.08
CA ASN A 94 -3.78 -12.75 -8.94
C ASN A 94 -3.35 -14.21 -9.11
N PHE A 95 -2.31 -14.60 -8.39
CA PHE A 95 -1.88 -15.99 -8.34
C PHE A 95 -2.78 -16.73 -7.35
N VAL A 96 -3.51 -17.72 -7.88
CA VAL A 96 -4.16 -18.75 -7.09
C VAL A 96 -3.13 -19.86 -6.94
N GLU A 97 -2.72 -20.17 -5.72
CA GLU A 97 -1.89 -21.37 -5.48
C GLU A 97 -2.79 -22.58 -5.78
N GLU A 98 -2.38 -23.44 -6.72
CA GLU A 98 -2.97 -24.77 -6.85
C GLU A 98 -2.56 -25.58 -5.62
N THR A 99 -3.54 -25.86 -4.76
CA THR A 99 -3.41 -26.74 -3.59
C THR A 99 -3.30 -28.20 -3.98
#